data_AF-A0A7K4DSC7-F1
#
_entry.id   AF-A0A7K4DSC7-F1
#
_cell.length_a   1.000
_cell.length_b   1.000
_cell.length_c   1.000
_cell.angle_alpha   90.00
_cell.angle_beta   90.00
_cell.angle_gamma   90.00
#
_symmetry.space_group_name_H-M   'P 1'
#
loop_
_entity.id
_entity.type
_entity.pdbx_description
1 polymer ?
#
loop_
_entity_poly.entity_id
_entity_poly.type
_entity_poly.pdbx_seq_one_letter_code
_entity_poly.pdbx_strand_id
1 'polypeptide(L)'
;MKTKTNALVFSLVAIFAISTVMGITLQDADAADNKWKFKKEPSFTATLNTVPSTPAGFDGTATAKFWLDKNGESLKYRISIENMDISGGATSETSDDVTKLHLHENHHGAHVLNVYKAPGEDDADLVVKPTKGFIKGIWDDGDENQSYGGHDNSETLTSQLKNLCDGNLFTMIHGDGGVGVLRGDILPTSDGEKICEKLDKKGLLDSGMEEEHES
;
A
#
# COMPACT_ATOMS: atom_id res chain seq x y z
N MET A 1 1.69 -78.42 12.86
CA MET A 1 2.11 -77.06 13.28
C MET A 1 1.86 -76.11 12.12
N LYS A 2 0.91 -75.17 12.24
CA LYS A 2 0.63 -74.14 11.24
C LYS A 2 1.16 -72.80 11.77
N THR A 3 2.21 -72.28 11.15
CA THR A 3 2.75 -70.94 11.40
C THR A 3 1.86 -69.91 10.72
N LYS A 4 1.35 -68.94 11.50
CA LYS A 4 0.64 -67.76 10.99
C LYS A 4 1.67 -66.67 10.73
N THR A 5 1.80 -66.23 9.49
CA THR A 5 2.56 -65.04 9.11
C THR A 5 1.64 -63.83 9.24
N ASN A 6 1.88 -62.98 10.23
CA ASN A 6 1.20 -61.70 10.35
C ASN A 6 1.89 -60.69 9.43
N ALA A 7 1.14 -60.15 8.48
CA ALA A 7 1.55 -59.03 7.67
C ALA A 7 1.67 -57.77 8.55
N LEU A 8 2.85 -57.14 8.52
CA LEU A 8 3.10 -55.85 9.15
C LEU A 8 2.61 -54.76 8.19
N VAL A 9 1.49 -54.12 8.50
CA VAL A 9 1.02 -52.92 7.79
C VAL A 9 1.70 -51.71 8.43
N PHE A 10 2.66 -51.11 7.73
CA PHE A 10 3.21 -49.81 8.10
C PHE A 10 2.19 -48.72 7.74
N SER A 11 1.58 -48.10 8.77
CA SER A 11 0.82 -46.87 8.59
C SER A 11 1.79 -45.69 8.56
N LEU A 12 1.93 -45.09 7.37
CA LEU A 12 2.68 -43.85 7.17
C LEU A 12 1.78 -42.68 7.62
N VAL A 13 1.93 -42.24 8.86
CA VAL A 13 1.28 -41.00 9.34
C VAL A 13 2.12 -39.83 8.81
N ALA A 14 1.68 -39.22 7.72
CA ALA A 14 2.19 -37.94 7.28
C ALA A 14 1.76 -36.85 8.27
N ILE A 15 2.69 -36.39 9.11
CA ILE A 15 2.50 -35.20 9.93
C ILE A 15 2.64 -34.00 8.99
N PHE A 16 1.52 -33.55 8.41
CA PHE A 16 1.44 -32.19 7.89
C PHE A 16 1.39 -31.25 9.09
N ALA A 17 2.54 -30.70 9.47
CA ALA A 17 2.59 -29.49 10.28
C ALA A 17 2.03 -28.35 9.42
N ILE A 18 0.71 -28.19 9.42
CA ILE A 18 0.09 -26.95 8.96
C ILE A 18 0.48 -25.94 10.04
N SER A 19 1.56 -25.19 9.80
CA SER A 19 1.75 -23.88 10.43
C SER A 19 0.56 -23.04 10.00
N THR A 20 -0.51 -23.12 10.78
CA THR A 20 -1.53 -22.09 10.84
C THR A 20 -0.82 -20.90 11.44
N VAL A 21 -0.14 -20.12 10.58
CA VAL A 21 0.01 -18.70 10.84
C VAL A 21 -1.42 -18.23 11.04
N MET A 22 -1.81 -18.03 12.30
CA MET A 22 -3.06 -17.40 12.64
C MET A 22 -3.00 -16.04 11.95
N GLY A 23 -3.60 -15.96 10.77
CA GLY A 23 -3.93 -14.70 10.15
C GLY A 23 -4.83 -14.02 11.15
N ILE A 24 -4.25 -13.11 11.93
CA ILE A 24 -5.00 -12.09 12.64
C ILE A 24 -5.88 -11.48 11.56
N THR A 25 -7.17 -11.83 11.57
CA THR A 25 -8.12 -11.26 10.65
C THR A 25 -8.09 -9.76 10.93
N LEU A 26 -7.56 -9.02 9.96
CA LEU A 26 -7.21 -7.60 9.98
C LEU A 26 -8.35 -6.63 10.34
N GLN A 27 -9.54 -7.15 10.67
CA GLN A 27 -10.77 -6.39 10.90
C GLN A 27 -10.92 -5.84 12.33
N ASP A 28 -10.33 -6.45 13.35
CA ASP A 28 -10.77 -6.19 14.73
C ASP A 28 -10.08 -5.03 15.47
N ALA A 29 -9.02 -4.44 14.92
CA ALA A 29 -8.27 -3.40 15.63
C ALA A 29 -8.84 -1.97 15.46
N ASP A 30 -9.76 -1.74 14.51
CA ASP A 30 -10.20 -0.40 14.10
C ASP A 30 -11.72 -0.29 13.81
N ALA A 31 -12.51 -1.33 14.07
CA ALA A 31 -13.90 -1.45 13.65
C ALA A 31 -14.92 -0.54 14.39
N ALA A 32 -14.49 0.27 15.37
CA ALA A 32 -15.37 1.15 16.12
C ALA A 32 -15.89 2.33 15.28
N ASP A 33 -15.18 2.70 14.22
CA ASP A 33 -15.58 3.76 13.28
C ASP A 33 -15.89 3.13 11.92
N ASN A 34 -17.10 3.40 11.42
CA ASN A 34 -17.55 2.91 10.13
C ASN A 34 -16.65 3.38 8.97
N LYS A 35 -15.95 4.51 9.13
CA LYS A 35 -15.02 5.02 8.11
C LYS A 35 -13.84 4.08 7.86
N TRP A 36 -13.43 3.28 8.85
CA TRP A 36 -12.31 2.32 8.75
C TRP A 36 -12.73 0.89 8.39
N LYS A 37 -13.98 0.68 7.98
CA LYS A 37 -14.41 -0.63 7.47
C LYS A 37 -13.78 -0.87 6.10
N PHE A 38 -12.77 -1.73 6.09
CA PHE A 38 -12.15 -2.26 4.88
C PHE A 38 -12.99 -3.42 4.34
N LYS A 39 -13.14 -3.47 3.01
CA LYS A 39 -13.63 -4.68 2.34
C LYS A 39 -12.61 -5.80 2.58
N LYS A 40 -13.05 -7.05 2.47
CA LYS A 40 -12.17 -8.20 2.69
C LYS A 40 -10.96 -8.20 1.75
N GLU A 41 -11.21 -7.95 0.46
CA GLU A 41 -10.16 -7.91 -0.56
C GLU A 41 -9.84 -6.47 -0.98
N PRO A 42 -8.56 -6.12 -1.15
CA PRO A 42 -8.15 -4.82 -1.66
C PRO A 42 -8.35 -4.71 -3.17
N SER A 43 -8.61 -3.49 -3.63
CA SER A 43 -8.65 -3.12 -5.05
C SER A 43 -7.26 -3.07 -5.66
N PHE A 44 -6.25 -2.62 -4.90
CA PHE A 44 -4.86 -2.54 -5.36
C PHE A 44 -3.91 -3.01 -4.26
N THR A 45 -2.73 -3.45 -4.67
CA THR A 45 -1.68 -3.87 -3.74
C THR A 45 -0.31 -3.41 -4.22
N ALA A 46 0.59 -3.16 -3.28
CA ALA A 46 2.01 -2.99 -3.57
C ALA A 46 2.83 -3.84 -2.59
N THR A 47 3.80 -4.58 -3.12
CA THR A 47 4.87 -5.19 -2.31
C THR A 47 6.09 -4.31 -2.45
N LEU A 48 6.55 -3.71 -1.35
CA LEU A 48 7.66 -2.77 -1.41
C LEU A 48 8.97 -3.52 -1.24
N ASN A 49 9.88 -3.31 -2.18
CA ASN A 49 11.20 -3.92 -2.21
C ASN A 49 12.29 -2.85 -2.02
N THR A 50 13.45 -3.27 -1.55
CA THR A 50 14.61 -2.39 -1.40
C THR A 50 15.02 -1.78 -2.74
N VAL A 51 15.35 -0.50 -2.75
CA VAL A 51 15.84 0.20 -3.94
C VAL A 51 17.38 0.22 -3.98
N PRO A 52 18.02 0.54 -5.12
CA PRO A 52 19.50 0.53 -5.21
C PRO A 52 20.23 1.48 -4.24
N SER A 53 19.56 2.53 -3.77
CA SER A 53 20.11 3.49 -2.80
C SER A 53 20.04 3.02 -1.34
N THR A 54 19.48 1.83 -1.09
CA THR A 54 19.28 1.31 0.26
C THR A 54 20.63 0.97 0.92
N PRO A 55 20.89 1.40 2.16
CA PRO A 55 22.10 1.04 2.90
C PRO A 55 22.31 -0.48 3.03
N ALA A 56 23.56 -0.90 3.06
CA ALA A 56 23.90 -2.30 3.29
C ALA A 56 23.44 -2.76 4.68
N GLY A 57 22.80 -3.93 4.76
CA GLY A 57 22.30 -4.48 6.01
C GLY A 57 20.88 -4.03 6.39
N PHE A 58 20.25 -3.17 5.59
CA PHE A 58 18.83 -2.84 5.75
C PHE A 58 17.94 -4.08 5.52
N ASP A 59 17.04 -4.36 6.47
CA ASP A 59 16.13 -5.51 6.46
C ASP A 59 14.65 -5.12 6.65
N GLY A 60 14.33 -3.83 6.53
CA GLY A 60 12.99 -3.31 6.53
C GLY A 60 12.16 -3.89 5.38
N THR A 61 10.89 -4.20 5.65
CA THR A 61 9.94 -4.65 4.61
C THR A 61 8.62 -3.93 4.75
N ALA A 62 7.88 -3.79 3.64
CA ALA A 62 6.56 -3.21 3.68
C ALA A 62 5.63 -3.78 2.61
N THR A 63 4.33 -3.79 2.94
CA THR A 63 3.25 -4.07 1.98
C THR A 63 2.15 -3.03 2.11
N ALA A 64 1.59 -2.62 0.98
CA ALA A 64 0.48 -1.69 0.94
C ALA A 64 -0.75 -2.34 0.30
N LYS A 65 -1.91 -2.02 0.85
CA LYS A 65 -3.22 -2.44 0.35
C LYS A 65 -4.10 -1.21 0.21
N PHE A 66 -4.85 -1.16 -0.88
CA PHE A 66 -5.71 -0.02 -1.21
C PHE A 66 -7.11 -0.48 -1.59
N TRP A 67 -8.12 0.29 -1.19
CA TRP A 67 -9.54 0.00 -1.42
C TRP A 67 -10.20 1.22 -2.02
N LEU A 68 -10.35 1.21 -3.34
CA LEU A 68 -11.06 2.25 -4.08
C LEU A 68 -12.55 2.02 -3.94
N ASP A 69 -13.30 3.09 -3.70
CA ASP A 69 -14.76 3.01 -3.79
C ASP A 69 -15.22 2.88 -5.25
N LYS A 70 -16.51 2.64 -5.44
CA LYS A 70 -17.11 2.34 -6.76
C LYS A 70 -17.32 3.57 -7.67
N ASN A 71 -17.19 4.75 -7.10
CA ASN A 71 -17.33 6.05 -7.74
C ASN A 71 -15.97 6.70 -8.00
N GLY A 72 -14.91 6.23 -7.33
CA GLY A 72 -13.57 6.79 -7.46
C GLY A 72 -13.37 8.05 -6.61
N GLU A 73 -14.21 8.24 -5.57
CA GLU A 73 -14.22 9.45 -4.74
C GLU A 73 -13.22 9.36 -3.57
N SER A 74 -12.79 8.14 -3.20
CA SER A 74 -11.93 7.86 -2.07
C SER A 74 -11.14 6.56 -2.26
N LEU A 75 -9.86 6.60 -1.89
CA LEU A 75 -8.94 5.47 -1.86
C LEU A 75 -8.43 5.26 -0.44
N LYS A 76 -9.05 4.32 0.28
CA LYS A 76 -8.53 3.93 1.60
C LYS A 76 -7.26 3.14 1.40
N TYR A 77 -6.27 3.35 2.27
CA TYR A 77 -5.05 2.57 2.23
C TYR A 77 -4.59 2.12 3.61
N ARG A 78 -3.79 1.05 3.61
CA ARG A 78 -3.05 0.58 4.78
C ARG A 78 -1.70 0.06 4.33
N ILE A 79 -0.65 0.60 4.92
CA ILE A 79 0.74 0.27 4.68
C ILE A 79 1.28 -0.38 5.95
N SER A 80 1.61 -1.66 5.86
CA SER A 80 2.22 -2.41 6.96
C SER A 80 3.73 -2.38 6.76
N ILE A 81 4.46 -2.02 7.81
CA ILE A 81 5.91 -1.80 7.80
C ILE A 81 6.49 -2.64 8.93
N GLU A 82 7.48 -3.45 8.61
CA GLU A 82 8.16 -4.35 9.53
C GLU A 82 9.67 -4.03 9.54
N ASN A 83 10.31 -4.21 10.69
CA ASN A 83 11.74 -3.94 10.90
C ASN A 83 12.16 -2.50 10.53
N MET A 84 11.29 -1.52 10.78
CA MET A 84 11.61 -0.09 10.68
C MET A 84 10.97 0.65 11.84
N ASP A 85 11.62 1.71 12.30
CA ASP A 85 11.11 2.60 13.34
C ASP A 85 10.24 3.71 12.72
N ILE A 86 8.91 3.50 12.72
CA ILE A 86 7.97 4.49 12.20
C ILE A 86 8.02 5.80 13.01
N SER A 87 8.25 5.70 14.32
CA SER A 87 8.26 6.86 15.23
C SER A 87 9.56 7.67 15.16
N GLY A 88 10.69 7.05 14.82
CA GLY A 88 12.03 7.64 14.92
C GLY A 88 12.52 7.77 16.37
N GLY A 89 12.17 6.82 17.23
CA GLY A 89 12.48 6.86 18.67
C GLY A 89 12.06 5.61 19.45
N ALA A 90 11.60 4.57 18.75
CA ALA A 90 11.46 3.22 19.29
C ALA A 90 12.83 2.56 19.50
N THR A 91 13.85 2.92 18.72
CA THR A 91 15.23 2.44 18.90
C THR A 91 16.23 3.60 19.05
N SER A 92 17.47 3.29 19.45
CA SER A 92 18.57 4.28 19.49
C SER A 92 19.30 4.43 18.17
N GLU A 93 19.13 3.46 17.27
CA GLU A 93 19.67 3.51 15.92
C GLU A 93 18.69 4.30 15.06
N THR A 94 19.18 5.24 14.25
CA THR A 94 18.32 6.04 13.36
C THR A 94 18.26 5.46 11.95
N SER A 95 19.12 4.50 11.63
CA SER A 95 19.26 3.98 10.27
C SER A 95 18.03 3.23 9.75
N ASP A 96 17.15 2.78 10.65
CA ASP A 96 15.87 2.12 10.35
C ASP A 96 14.66 3.06 10.52
N ASP A 97 14.87 4.34 10.80
CA ASP A 97 13.80 5.32 10.95
C ASP A 97 13.05 5.54 9.63
N VAL A 98 11.72 5.52 9.70
CA VAL A 98 10.88 6.04 8.61
C VAL A 98 10.91 7.56 8.69
N THR A 99 11.58 8.19 7.73
CA THR A 99 11.72 9.65 7.66
C THR A 99 10.63 10.30 6.83
N LYS A 100 10.11 9.60 5.80
CA LYS A 100 9.01 10.06 4.93
C LYS A 100 8.26 8.89 4.30
N LEU A 101 7.02 9.12 3.91
CA LEU A 101 6.24 8.21 3.08
C LEU A 101 5.42 8.99 2.06
N HIS A 102 5.48 8.57 0.80
CA HIS A 102 4.76 9.20 -0.31
C HIS A 102 4.11 8.17 -1.23
N LEU A 103 3.04 8.59 -1.89
CA LEU A 103 2.61 8.01 -3.16
C LEU A 103 3.14 8.89 -4.28
N HIS A 104 3.61 8.27 -5.36
CA HIS A 104 4.19 8.95 -6.50
C HIS A 104 3.58 8.48 -7.82
N GLU A 105 3.72 9.30 -8.85
CA GLU A 105 3.54 8.88 -10.24
C GLU A 105 4.84 8.36 -10.88
N ASN A 106 4.72 7.37 -11.77
CA ASN A 106 5.84 6.71 -12.46
C ASN A 106 6.57 7.61 -13.47
N HIS A 107 5.90 8.61 -14.04
CA HIS A 107 6.44 9.34 -15.20
C HIS A 107 7.50 10.38 -14.82
N HIS A 108 7.34 11.04 -13.66
CA HIS A 108 8.31 12.03 -13.17
C HIS A 108 8.78 11.82 -11.74
N GLY A 109 8.22 10.83 -11.03
CA GLY A 109 8.49 10.64 -9.60
C GLY A 109 7.94 11.77 -8.74
N ALA A 110 7.07 12.63 -9.29
CA ALA A 110 6.35 13.63 -8.51
C ALA A 110 5.45 12.94 -7.49
N HIS A 111 5.28 13.59 -6.35
CA HIS A 111 4.33 13.15 -5.33
C HIS A 111 2.92 13.30 -5.91
N VAL A 112 2.08 12.31 -5.64
CA VAL A 112 0.62 12.43 -5.82
C VAL A 112 -0.07 12.50 -4.46
N LEU A 113 0.59 12.06 -3.39
CA LEU A 113 0.15 12.25 -2.02
C LEU A 113 1.34 12.24 -1.05
N ASN A 114 1.44 13.27 -0.21
CA ASN A 114 2.33 13.30 0.94
C ASN A 114 1.67 12.66 2.16
N VAL A 115 2.10 11.44 2.49
CA VAL A 115 1.42 10.64 3.52
C VAL A 115 1.99 10.87 4.91
N TYR A 116 3.32 10.87 5.07
CA TYR A 116 3.93 10.91 6.40
C TYR A 116 5.18 11.78 6.43
N LYS A 117 5.28 12.65 7.44
CA LYS A 117 6.38 13.60 7.67
C LYS A 117 6.61 14.54 6.48
N ALA A 118 7.86 14.81 6.10
CA ALA A 118 8.19 15.86 5.13
C ALA A 118 7.70 15.49 3.72
N PRO A 119 7.21 16.45 2.90
CA PRO A 119 7.14 17.89 3.16
C PRO A 119 6.00 18.29 4.10
N GLY A 120 4.99 17.44 4.22
CA GLY A 120 3.91 17.51 5.21
C GLY A 120 3.03 16.26 5.15
N GLU A 121 2.01 16.22 5.99
CA GLU A 121 1.01 15.16 6.04
C GLU A 121 -0.28 15.72 5.47
N ASP A 122 -0.51 15.49 4.17
CA ASP A 122 -1.61 16.12 3.43
C ASP A 122 -2.92 15.31 3.53
N ASP A 123 -2.84 14.03 3.92
CA ASP A 123 -4.02 13.19 4.19
C ASP A 123 -4.67 13.57 5.53
N ALA A 124 -5.86 14.18 5.47
CA ALA A 124 -6.59 14.63 6.66
C ALA A 124 -7.10 13.47 7.54
N ASP A 125 -7.17 12.26 7.00
CA ASP A 125 -7.59 11.02 7.65
C ASP A 125 -6.42 10.15 8.12
N LEU A 126 -5.17 10.62 7.99
CA LEU A 126 -3.98 9.89 8.37
C LEU A 126 -4.04 9.36 9.81
N VAL A 127 -3.74 8.06 9.95
CA VAL A 127 -3.55 7.39 11.23
C VAL A 127 -2.26 6.59 11.22
N VAL A 128 -1.31 7.03 12.04
CA VAL A 128 -0.02 6.36 12.27
C VAL A 128 -0.13 5.49 13.53
N LYS A 129 0.22 4.20 13.43
CA LYS A 129 0.28 3.27 14.58
C LYS A 129 1.67 2.64 14.66
N PRO A 130 2.68 3.37 15.17
CA PRO A 130 4.08 2.91 15.19
C PRO A 130 4.25 1.56 15.90
N THR A 131 3.64 1.41 17.08
CA THR A 131 3.71 0.17 17.87
C THR A 131 3.00 -1.03 17.24
N LYS A 132 2.15 -0.80 16.23
CA LYS A 132 1.49 -1.86 15.47
C LYS A 132 2.10 -2.04 14.08
N GLY A 133 3.16 -1.29 13.72
CA GLY A 133 3.84 -1.40 12.44
C GLY A 133 2.96 -1.04 11.24
N PHE A 134 2.06 -0.05 11.36
CA PHE A 134 1.30 0.38 10.18
C PHE A 134 0.92 1.86 10.17
N ILE A 135 0.72 2.36 8.95
CA ILE A 135 0.13 3.65 8.61
C ILE A 135 -1.12 3.36 7.77
N LYS A 136 -2.19 4.13 7.96
CA LYS A 136 -3.40 4.07 7.14
C LYS A 136 -3.99 5.46 6.96
N GLY A 137 -4.80 5.63 5.93
CA GLY A 137 -5.47 6.89 5.62
C GLY A 137 -6.54 6.71 4.56
N ILE A 138 -7.09 7.82 4.11
CA ILE A 138 -8.08 7.88 3.03
C ILE A 138 -7.63 9.01 2.12
N TRP A 139 -7.18 8.67 0.92
CA TRP A 139 -6.90 9.67 -0.09
C TRP A 139 -8.20 10.05 -0.81
N ASP A 140 -8.55 11.33 -0.81
CA ASP A 140 -9.60 11.91 -1.64
C ASP A 140 -9.18 13.27 -2.22
N ASP A 141 -10.08 13.94 -2.94
CA ASP A 141 -9.78 15.23 -3.59
C ASP A 141 -9.53 16.37 -2.58
N GLY A 142 -9.94 16.20 -1.32
CA GLY A 142 -9.69 17.16 -0.24
C GLY A 142 -8.24 17.19 0.25
N ASP A 143 -7.44 16.19 -0.09
CA ASP A 143 -6.02 16.11 0.28
C ASP A 143 -5.09 16.82 -0.73
N GLU A 144 -5.65 17.49 -1.75
CA GLU A 144 -4.88 18.31 -2.67
C GLU A 144 -4.12 19.41 -1.92
N ASN A 145 -2.81 19.51 -2.16
CA ASN A 145 -1.99 20.55 -1.57
C ASN A 145 -0.89 21.01 -2.53
N GLN A 146 -1.01 22.26 -2.98
CA GLN A 146 -0.10 22.88 -3.95
C GLN A 146 0.92 23.84 -3.29
N SER A 147 1.03 23.79 -1.96
CA SER A 147 1.82 24.77 -1.18
C SER A 147 3.33 24.49 -1.17
N TYR A 148 3.78 23.28 -1.50
CA TYR A 148 5.21 22.90 -1.43
C TYR A 148 5.95 23.19 -2.74
N GLY A 149 5.22 23.20 -3.86
CA GLY A 149 5.71 23.51 -5.20
C GLY A 149 6.40 22.33 -5.90
N GLY A 150 6.20 22.24 -7.21
CA GLY A 150 6.91 21.27 -8.06
C GLY A 150 6.55 19.83 -7.73
N HIS A 151 7.57 19.01 -7.46
CA HIS A 151 7.43 17.56 -7.23
C HIS A 151 6.89 17.18 -5.86
N ASP A 152 6.77 18.14 -4.94
CA ASP A 152 6.38 17.92 -3.55
C ASP A 152 4.87 18.16 -3.30
N ASN A 153 4.08 18.44 -4.33
CA ASN A 153 2.64 18.68 -4.20
C ASN A 153 1.84 17.38 -4.03
N SER A 154 0.67 17.49 -3.40
CA SER A 154 -0.35 16.42 -3.40
C SER A 154 -1.44 16.76 -4.41
N GLU A 155 -1.86 15.74 -5.15
CA GLU A 155 -2.84 15.84 -6.22
C GLU A 155 -4.20 15.30 -5.75
N THR A 156 -5.28 15.72 -6.41
CA THR A 156 -6.60 15.12 -6.20
C THR A 156 -6.59 13.63 -6.57
N LEU A 157 -7.35 12.79 -5.87
CA LEU A 157 -7.50 11.39 -6.28
C LEU A 157 -8.12 11.29 -7.68
N THR A 158 -9.15 12.10 -7.96
CA THR A 158 -9.88 12.08 -9.23
C THR A 158 -8.95 12.32 -10.42
N SER A 159 -8.02 13.27 -10.34
CA SER A 159 -7.03 13.53 -11.41
C SER A 159 -6.06 12.35 -11.63
N GLN A 160 -5.89 11.49 -10.62
CA GLN A 160 -4.96 10.37 -10.64
C GLN A 160 -5.62 9.00 -10.85
N LEU A 161 -6.95 8.92 -10.99
CA LEU A 161 -7.67 7.65 -11.18
C LEU A 161 -7.14 6.85 -12.38
N LYS A 162 -6.85 7.53 -13.49
CA LYS A 162 -6.28 6.90 -14.68
C LYS A 162 -4.91 6.30 -14.37
N ASN A 163 -4.02 7.08 -13.74
CA ASN A 163 -2.69 6.61 -13.36
C ASN A 163 -2.75 5.44 -12.38
N LEU A 164 -3.66 5.49 -11.40
CA LEU A 164 -3.89 4.38 -10.46
C LEU A 164 -4.34 3.11 -11.20
N CYS A 165 -5.32 3.23 -12.11
CA CYS A 165 -5.85 2.09 -12.86
C CYS A 165 -4.87 1.51 -13.87
N ASP A 166 -3.99 2.33 -14.44
CA ASP A 166 -2.95 1.91 -15.38
C ASP A 166 -1.71 1.31 -14.67
N GLY A 167 -1.69 1.30 -13.33
CA GLY A 167 -0.53 0.84 -12.55
C GLY A 167 0.66 1.81 -12.62
N ASN A 168 0.39 3.09 -12.89
CA ASN A 168 1.38 4.15 -13.03
C ASN A 168 1.71 4.87 -11.71
N LEU A 169 1.23 4.38 -10.57
CA LEU A 169 1.55 4.92 -9.26
C LEU A 169 2.42 3.95 -8.46
N PHE A 170 3.22 4.47 -7.53
CA PHE A 170 4.00 3.66 -6.60
C PHE A 170 4.02 4.26 -5.19
N THR A 171 4.23 3.40 -4.19
CA THR A 171 4.51 3.80 -2.81
C THR A 171 6.01 3.83 -2.58
N MET A 172 6.51 4.87 -1.91
CA MET A 172 7.90 4.99 -1.49
C MET A 172 7.97 5.27 0.01
N ILE A 173 8.89 4.57 0.70
CA ILE A 173 9.27 4.84 2.08
C ILE A 173 10.72 5.30 2.08
N HIS A 174 11.00 6.38 2.79
CA HIS A 174 12.33 6.96 2.94
C HIS A 174 12.91 6.63 4.32
N GLY A 175 14.22 6.36 4.33
CA GLY A 175 15.00 6.10 5.54
C GLY A 175 15.88 7.29 5.93
N ASP A 176 16.76 7.09 6.90
CA ASP A 176 17.81 8.05 7.24
C ASP A 176 18.77 8.24 6.06
N GLY A 177 19.00 9.49 5.65
CA GLY A 177 19.68 9.84 4.39
C GLY A 177 18.75 10.39 3.30
N GLY A 178 17.43 10.40 3.51
CA GLY A 178 16.45 11.14 2.70
C GLY A 178 16.14 10.57 1.32
N VAL A 179 16.92 9.60 0.85
CA VAL A 179 16.62 8.80 -0.34
C VAL A 179 15.59 7.72 -0.02
N GLY A 180 14.83 7.29 -1.04
CA GLY A 180 13.95 6.14 -0.92
C GLY A 180 14.74 4.90 -0.50
N VAL A 181 14.16 4.08 0.36
CA VAL A 181 14.73 2.78 0.81
C VAL A 181 13.82 1.61 0.44
N LEU A 182 12.51 1.83 0.34
CA LEU A 182 11.55 0.82 -0.09
C LEU A 182 10.60 1.41 -1.13
N ARG A 183 10.41 0.70 -2.25
CA ARG A 183 9.49 1.08 -3.34
C ARG A 183 8.63 -0.09 -3.76
N GLY A 184 7.35 0.15 -4.03
CA GLY A 184 6.45 -0.83 -4.63
C GLY A 184 5.42 -0.18 -5.54
N ASP A 185 5.31 -0.68 -6.77
CA ASP A 185 4.30 -0.22 -7.72
C ASP A 185 2.90 -0.66 -7.24
N ILE A 186 1.93 0.24 -7.38
CA ILE A 186 0.53 0.03 -6.99
C ILE A 186 -0.17 -0.63 -8.16
N LEU A 187 -0.45 -1.92 -8.04
CA LEU A 187 -1.02 -2.72 -9.12
C LEU A 187 -2.46 -3.12 -8.80
N PRO A 188 -3.37 -3.11 -9.80
CA PRO A 188 -4.74 -3.56 -9.59
C PRO A 188 -4.78 -5.05 -9.28
N THR A 189 -5.67 -5.42 -8.35
CA THR A 189 -6.11 -6.81 -8.19
C THR A 189 -7.25 -7.10 -9.17
N SER A 190 -7.71 -8.34 -9.23
CA SER A 190 -8.92 -8.68 -10.02
C SER A 190 -10.18 -7.89 -9.61
N ASP A 191 -10.26 -7.40 -8.37
CA ASP A 191 -11.35 -6.50 -7.96
C ASP A 191 -11.07 -5.05 -8.33
N GLY A 192 -9.80 -4.63 -8.34
CA GLY A 192 -9.35 -3.34 -8.89
C GLY A 192 -9.67 -3.20 -10.37
N GLU A 193 -9.31 -4.19 -11.19
CA GLU A 193 -9.58 -4.23 -12.63
C GLU A 193 -11.08 -4.01 -12.91
N LYS A 194 -11.97 -4.71 -12.19
CA LYS A 194 -13.42 -4.55 -12.31
C LYS A 194 -13.92 -3.17 -11.90
N ILE A 195 -13.26 -2.50 -10.96
CA ILE A 195 -13.60 -1.14 -10.56
C ILE A 195 -13.14 -0.18 -11.66
N CYS A 196 -11.90 -0.30 -12.13
CA CYS A 196 -11.35 0.50 -13.22
C CYS A 196 -12.20 0.41 -14.48
N GLU A 197 -12.62 -0.79 -14.92
CA GLU A 197 -13.54 -0.94 -16.06
C GLU A 197 -14.88 -0.21 -15.85
N LYS A 198 -15.38 -0.13 -14.61
CA LYS A 198 -16.64 0.58 -14.32
C LYS A 198 -16.45 2.08 -14.34
N LEU A 199 -15.30 2.57 -13.88
CA LEU A 199 -14.95 3.99 -13.92
C LEU A 199 -14.73 4.43 -15.37
N ASP A 200 -14.07 3.61 -16.18
CA ASP A 200 -13.87 3.82 -17.61
C ASP A 200 -15.21 3.94 -18.35
N LYS A 201 -16.12 2.97 -18.13
CA LYS A 201 -17.49 3.01 -18.69
C LYS A 201 -18.32 4.21 -18.24
N LYS A 202 -17.94 4.88 -17.15
CA LYS A 202 -18.57 6.12 -16.67
C LYS A 202 -17.90 7.38 -17.23
N GLY A 203 -16.83 7.24 -18.02
CA GLY A 203 -16.03 8.36 -18.52
C GLY A 203 -15.17 9.03 -17.44
N LEU A 204 -14.89 8.34 -16.32
CA LEU A 204 -14.14 8.90 -15.19
C LEU A 204 -12.62 8.65 -15.28
N LEU A 205 -12.16 7.87 -16.26
CA LEU A 205 -10.73 7.65 -16.51
C LEU A 205 -10.20 8.45 -17.71
N ASP A 206 -11.07 9.16 -18.42
CA ASP A 206 -10.67 9.97 -19.57
C ASP A 206 -10.21 11.34 -19.06
N SER A 207 -8.92 11.63 -19.18
CA SER A 207 -8.30 12.84 -18.63
C SER A 207 -8.54 14.10 -19.48
N GLY A 208 -9.65 14.14 -20.24
CA GLY A 208 -10.06 15.33 -20.97
C GLY A 208 -9.06 15.78 -22.05
N MET A 209 -8.61 14.88 -22.91
CA MET A 209 -8.16 15.30 -24.25
C MET A 209 -9.39 15.42 -25.15
N GLU A 210 -10.14 16.52 -25.00
CA GLU A 210 -10.93 17.01 -26.13
C GLU A 210 -9.92 17.37 -27.24
N GLU A 211 -9.86 16.54 -28.28
CA GLU A 211 -9.23 16.94 -29.54
C GLU A 211 -9.96 18.20 -30.03
N GLU A 212 -9.29 19.35 -29.89
CA GLU A 212 -9.64 20.56 -30.63
C GLU A 212 -9.53 20.24 -32.13
N HIS A 213 -10.64 19.78 -32.71
CA HIS A 213 -10.84 19.76 -34.15
C HIS A 213 -11.02 21.21 -34.61
N GLU A 214 -9.89 21.87 -34.94
CA GLU A 214 -9.91 23.09 -35.75
C GLU A 214 -10.58 22.78 -37.10
N SER A 215 -11.67 23.49 -37.37
CA SER A 215 -12.41 23.52 -38.64
C SER A 215 -11.85 24.56 -39.61
#